data_AF-A0A834Z3A9-F1
#
_entry.id   AF-A0A834Z3A9-F1
#
_cell.length_a   1.000
_cell.length_b   1.000
_cell.length_c   1.000
_cell.angle_alpha   90.00
_cell.angle_beta   90.00
_cell.angle_gamma   90.00
#
_symmetry.space_group_name_H-M   'P 1'
#
loop_
_entity.id
_entity.type
_entity.pdbx_description
1 polymer ?
#
loop_
_entity_poly.entity_id
_entity_poly.type
_entity_poly.pdbx_seq_one_letter_code
_entity_poly.pdbx_strand_id
1 'polypeptide(L)'
;MDYATLVFHQIQNPLTFTWNLMIRAHTINGTSYEALILYNLMINRGVPPPDKFTFPFVIKACLLSSAVDKGKEVHALAIKTGFSGDMFVQNSFMNFYFKCGDSNYGHKMFDKMRVRSVVSWTTMITGLVACSELDAARAVFELMPVKNVVSWTAMINGYATNQRPQEAFKLFQLMQLNNVRPNEFTLVSLLVACKELGSLKLGNWIHDFALANGFKLGVFLGTALIDMYSKCGSLEDAERVFDKMQNKTVATWNSMITSLGVHGRGEEALALFAEMENVNVRPDAITFVGVLCACVHSGKVDDGCSTLFSSKASHKDVKDSTNWLFKAYYVNQIFRAYCCLASKVLYIILILILILSLLAENQTENVIDASFPSHSMHFSLIAVSLYGWAIKQAVNVIHVGTYITFEETHVLAITECIGNQGTCLVLLRSSMDQFRSLDFVVVPYASVEGVGTFAPRYLNDELIGTSNKDHHKHSYSYPQDEFMWDLKHAMKLKTLLSACGN
;
A
#
# COMPACT_ATOMS: atom_id res chain seq x y z
N MET A 1 -24.39 17.88 6.21
CA MET A 1 -25.11 16.65 5.76
C MET A 1 -26.32 16.38 6.64
N ASP A 2 -26.18 16.47 7.96
CA ASP A 2 -27.23 16.18 8.94
C ASP A 2 -28.56 16.90 8.68
N TYR A 3 -28.52 18.18 8.31
CA TYR A 3 -29.74 18.93 7.94
C TYR A 3 -30.45 18.35 6.71
N ALA A 4 -29.70 17.97 5.67
CA ALA A 4 -30.27 17.38 4.46
C ALA A 4 -30.92 16.02 4.76
N THR A 5 -30.30 15.21 5.60
CA THR A 5 -30.85 13.93 6.07
C THR A 5 -32.14 14.13 6.87
N LEU A 6 -32.16 15.13 7.76
CA LEU A 6 -33.35 15.48 8.53
C LEU A 6 -34.51 15.92 7.64
N VAL A 7 -34.27 16.79 6.67
CA VAL A 7 -35.28 17.22 5.69
C VAL A 7 -35.77 16.03 4.86
N PHE A 8 -34.86 15.14 4.43
CA PHE A 8 -35.22 13.96 3.66
C PHE A 8 -36.20 13.04 4.41
N HIS A 9 -35.97 12.81 5.70
CA HIS A 9 -36.85 11.96 6.52
C HIS A 9 -38.26 12.56 6.74
N GLN A 10 -38.44 13.87 6.53
CA GLN A 10 -39.74 14.53 6.61
C GLN A 10 -40.57 14.39 5.32
N ILE A 11 -39.95 13.96 4.21
CA ILE A 11 -40.65 13.77 2.95
C ILE A 11 -41.44 12.46 3.00
N GLN A 12 -42.77 12.54 2.91
CA GLN A 12 -43.64 11.36 2.95
C GLN A 12 -43.41 10.42 1.75
N ASN A 13 -43.34 10.98 0.53
CA ASN A 13 -43.18 10.23 -0.72
C ASN A 13 -42.02 10.81 -1.56
N PRO A 14 -40.76 10.54 -1.19
CA PRO A 14 -39.61 11.03 -1.93
C PRO A 14 -39.53 10.38 -3.31
N LEU A 15 -39.34 11.21 -4.34
CA LEU A 15 -39.16 10.78 -5.73
C LEU A 15 -37.80 10.08 -5.93
N THR A 16 -37.65 9.29 -7.01
CA THR A 16 -36.38 8.63 -7.36
C THR A 16 -35.21 9.62 -7.41
N PHE A 17 -35.47 10.82 -7.94
CA PHE A 17 -34.49 11.90 -7.96
C PHE A 17 -34.00 12.29 -6.56
N THR A 18 -34.90 12.41 -5.58
CA THR A 18 -34.56 12.77 -4.20
C THR A 18 -33.73 11.68 -3.53
N TRP A 19 -34.06 10.41 -3.76
CA TRP A 19 -33.22 9.28 -3.33
C TRP A 19 -31.82 9.34 -3.95
N ASN A 20 -31.74 9.50 -5.28
CA ASN A 20 -30.48 9.58 -6.00
C ASN A 20 -29.61 10.75 -5.51
N LEU A 21 -30.23 11.88 -5.19
CA LEU A 21 -29.55 13.05 -4.64
C LEU A 21 -28.92 12.74 -3.27
N MET A 22 -29.65 12.08 -2.37
CA MET A 22 -29.13 11.71 -1.06
C MET A 22 -28.02 10.66 -1.16
N ILE A 23 -28.19 9.61 -1.97
CA ILE A 23 -27.17 8.57 -2.19
C ILE A 23 -25.89 9.19 -2.78
N ARG A 24 -26.03 10.11 -3.74
CA ARG A 24 -24.90 10.87 -4.30
C ARG A 24 -24.23 11.76 -3.25
N ALA A 25 -25.00 12.44 -2.42
CA ALA A 25 -24.45 13.32 -1.39
C ALA A 25 -23.64 12.52 -0.36
N HIS A 26 -24.13 11.36 0.07
CA HIS A 26 -23.41 10.49 0.99
C HIS A 26 -22.12 9.91 0.39
N THR A 27 -22.10 9.58 -0.91
CA THR A 27 -20.86 9.12 -1.59
C THR A 27 -19.82 10.21 -1.80
N ILE A 28 -20.22 11.48 -1.94
CA ILE A 28 -19.27 12.59 -2.08
C ILE A 28 -18.65 12.97 -0.72
N ASN A 29 -19.41 12.85 0.37
CA ASN A 29 -18.97 13.24 1.72
C ASN A 29 -18.24 12.13 2.49
N GLY A 30 -17.88 11.01 1.85
CA GLY A 30 -17.14 9.91 2.48
C GLY A 30 -17.98 8.96 3.35
N THR A 31 -19.25 9.27 3.59
CA THR A 31 -20.24 8.43 4.30
C THR A 31 -20.85 7.37 3.36
N SER A 32 -20.00 6.49 2.82
CA SER A 32 -20.40 5.54 1.77
C SER A 32 -21.30 4.42 2.28
N TYR A 33 -21.19 4.07 3.56
CA TYR A 33 -22.04 3.06 4.20
C TYR A 33 -23.49 3.55 4.32
N GLU A 34 -23.68 4.82 4.68
CA GLU A 34 -24.98 5.48 4.76
C GLU A 34 -25.66 5.55 3.39
N ALA A 35 -24.89 5.74 2.31
CA ALA A 35 -25.41 5.67 0.95
C ALA A 35 -25.99 4.27 0.63
N LEU A 36 -25.34 3.20 1.09
CA LEU A 36 -25.82 1.83 0.92
C LEU A 36 -27.05 1.53 1.78
N ILE A 37 -27.12 2.07 3.01
CA ILE A 37 -28.32 1.98 3.86
C ILE A 37 -29.50 2.65 3.18
N LEU A 38 -29.33 3.88 2.68
CA LEU A 38 -30.39 4.61 1.97
C LEU A 38 -30.85 3.87 0.72
N TYR A 39 -29.93 3.27 -0.02
CA TYR A 39 -30.29 2.43 -1.15
C TYR A 39 -31.10 1.20 -0.74
N ASN A 40 -30.70 0.47 0.31
CA ASN A 40 -31.49 -0.66 0.82
C ASN A 40 -32.89 -0.22 1.27
N LEU A 41 -33.00 0.96 1.90
CA LEU A 41 -34.29 1.53 2.28
C LEU A 41 -35.17 1.85 1.06
N MET A 42 -34.58 2.40 -0.01
CA MET A 42 -35.26 2.64 -1.29
C MET A 42 -35.79 1.33 -1.88
N ILE A 43 -34.97 0.27 -1.90
CA ILE A 43 -35.38 -1.06 -2.41
C ILE A 43 -36.49 -1.66 -1.55
N ASN A 44 -36.36 -1.62 -0.22
CA ASN A 44 -37.35 -2.19 0.71
C ASN A 44 -38.70 -1.49 0.65
N ARG A 45 -38.74 -0.18 0.34
CA ARG A 45 -39.99 0.55 0.12
C ARG A 45 -40.67 0.15 -1.20
N GLY A 46 -39.93 -0.35 -2.18
CA GLY A 46 -40.44 -0.78 -3.49
C GLY A 46 -40.96 0.35 -4.40
N VAL A 47 -41.26 1.53 -3.83
CA VAL A 47 -41.72 2.72 -4.55
C VAL A 47 -41.03 3.96 -3.98
N PRO A 48 -40.37 4.78 -4.81
CA PRO A 48 -40.19 4.62 -6.26
C PRO A 48 -39.02 3.68 -6.61
N PRO A 49 -39.06 2.99 -7.78
CA PRO A 49 -38.01 2.05 -8.17
C PRO A 49 -36.70 2.78 -8.52
N PRO A 50 -35.55 2.07 -8.44
CA PRO A 50 -34.28 2.56 -8.97
C PRO A 50 -34.36 2.84 -10.46
N ASP A 51 -33.68 3.89 -10.89
CA ASP A 51 -33.50 4.21 -12.31
C ASP A 51 -32.03 4.08 -12.73
N LYS A 52 -31.75 4.32 -14.00
CA LYS A 52 -30.39 4.29 -14.56
C LYS A 52 -29.40 5.23 -13.85
N PHE A 53 -29.88 6.27 -13.15
CA PHE A 53 -29.04 7.21 -12.43
C PHE A 53 -28.78 6.77 -10.98
N THR A 54 -29.57 5.85 -10.43
CA THR A 54 -29.34 5.26 -9.11
C THR A 54 -28.06 4.41 -9.09
N PHE A 55 -27.91 3.49 -10.04
CA PHE A 55 -26.83 2.48 -10.02
C PHE A 55 -25.41 3.05 -9.92
N PRO A 56 -25.02 4.09 -10.69
CA PRO A 56 -23.65 4.61 -10.65
C PRO A 56 -23.24 5.16 -9.29
N PHE A 57 -24.17 5.81 -8.57
CA PHE A 57 -23.88 6.31 -7.22
C PHE A 57 -23.78 5.17 -6.20
N VAL A 58 -24.69 4.19 -6.28
CA VAL A 58 -24.64 3.01 -5.40
C VAL A 58 -23.38 2.19 -5.64
N ILE A 59 -22.99 2.00 -6.89
CA ILE A 59 -21.76 1.28 -7.24
C ILE A 59 -20.52 2.02 -6.77
N LYS A 60 -20.50 3.36 -6.85
CA LYS A 60 -19.44 4.15 -6.24
C LYS A 60 -19.39 3.95 -4.72
N ALA A 61 -20.53 3.87 -4.05
CA ALA A 61 -20.59 3.55 -2.62
C ALA A 61 -20.03 2.15 -2.32
N CYS A 62 -20.40 1.14 -3.13
CA CYS A 62 -19.86 -0.22 -3.01
C CYS A 62 -18.33 -0.23 -3.14
N LEU A 63 -17.76 0.52 -4.09
CA LEU A 63 -16.31 0.62 -4.25
C LEU A 63 -15.62 1.26 -3.05
N LEU A 64 -16.19 2.35 -2.51
CA LEU A 64 -15.62 3.08 -1.37
C LEU A 64 -15.73 2.30 -0.06
N SER A 65 -16.73 1.43 0.06
CA SER A 65 -16.93 0.54 1.23
C SER A 65 -16.39 -0.87 1.02
N SER A 66 -15.67 -1.14 -0.08
CA SER A 66 -15.18 -2.48 -0.46
C SER A 66 -16.27 -3.58 -0.44
N ALA A 67 -17.53 -3.20 -0.67
CA ALA A 67 -18.70 -4.09 -0.59
C ALA A 67 -18.96 -4.77 -1.95
N VAL A 68 -18.09 -5.71 -2.32
CA VAL A 68 -18.11 -6.37 -3.64
C VAL A 68 -19.38 -7.17 -3.87
N ASP A 69 -19.85 -7.94 -2.89
CA ASP A 69 -21.06 -8.75 -3.05
C ASP A 69 -22.31 -7.88 -3.21
N LYS A 70 -22.36 -6.76 -2.49
CA LYS A 70 -23.43 -5.79 -2.68
C LYS A 70 -23.43 -5.21 -4.10
N GLY A 71 -22.24 -4.91 -4.64
CA GLY A 71 -22.13 -4.45 -6.03
C GLY A 71 -22.62 -5.48 -7.05
N LYS A 72 -22.39 -6.78 -6.81
CA LYS A 72 -22.93 -7.87 -7.64
C LYS A 72 -24.46 -7.96 -7.55
N GLU A 73 -25.05 -7.82 -6.36
CA GLU A 73 -26.50 -7.75 -6.19
C GLU A 73 -27.11 -6.57 -6.97
N VAL A 74 -26.48 -5.41 -6.86
CA VAL A 74 -26.89 -4.18 -7.55
C VAL A 74 -26.81 -4.36 -9.07
N HIS A 75 -25.78 -5.07 -9.56
CA HIS A 75 -25.68 -5.43 -10.99
C HIS A 75 -26.79 -6.36 -11.43
N ALA A 76 -27.07 -7.41 -10.67
CA ALA A 76 -28.16 -8.34 -10.95
C ALA A 76 -29.52 -7.60 -10.97
N LEU A 77 -29.73 -6.65 -10.06
CA LEU A 77 -30.94 -5.83 -10.06
C LEU A 77 -31.02 -4.95 -11.32
N ALA A 78 -29.93 -4.28 -11.73
CA ALA A 78 -29.91 -3.47 -12.94
C ALA A 78 -30.27 -4.28 -14.20
N ILE A 79 -29.86 -5.55 -14.25
CA ILE A 79 -30.25 -6.47 -15.32
C ILE A 79 -31.75 -6.78 -15.23
N LYS A 80 -32.26 -7.14 -14.05
CA LYS A 80 -33.67 -7.48 -13.83
C LYS A 80 -34.63 -6.32 -14.11
N THR A 81 -34.20 -5.08 -13.85
CA THR A 81 -35.01 -3.87 -14.10
C THR A 81 -34.84 -3.30 -15.51
N GLY A 82 -34.10 -4.00 -16.40
CA GLY A 82 -34.02 -3.66 -17.82
C GLY A 82 -32.95 -2.63 -18.20
N PHE A 83 -32.04 -2.28 -17.29
CA PHE A 83 -30.94 -1.35 -17.56
C PHE A 83 -29.66 -2.01 -18.09
N SER A 84 -29.70 -3.31 -18.41
CA SER A 84 -28.55 -4.06 -18.93
C SER A 84 -28.00 -3.53 -20.26
N GLY A 85 -28.80 -2.81 -21.04
CA GLY A 85 -28.40 -2.18 -22.31
C GLY A 85 -28.02 -0.70 -22.20
N ASP A 86 -28.17 -0.07 -21.04
CA ASP A 86 -27.83 1.34 -20.86
C ASP A 86 -26.30 1.52 -20.76
N MET A 87 -25.73 2.31 -21.66
CA MET A 87 -24.28 2.49 -21.76
C MET A 87 -23.66 3.12 -20.50
N PHE A 88 -24.38 4.02 -19.82
CA PHE A 88 -23.86 4.67 -18.62
C PHE A 88 -23.81 3.70 -17.44
N VAL A 89 -24.85 2.86 -17.33
CA VAL A 89 -24.92 1.76 -16.36
C VAL A 89 -23.83 0.72 -16.65
N GLN A 90 -23.70 0.27 -17.91
CA GLN A 90 -22.65 -0.68 -18.33
C GLN A 90 -21.23 -0.17 -18.04
N ASN A 91 -20.93 1.09 -18.35
CA ASN A 91 -19.61 1.69 -18.05
C ASN A 91 -19.33 1.74 -16.54
N SER A 92 -20.35 2.03 -15.73
CA SER A 92 -20.22 2.10 -14.27
C SER A 92 -19.92 0.73 -13.66
N PHE A 93 -20.62 -0.32 -14.11
CA PHE A 93 -20.38 -1.69 -13.68
C PHE A 93 -19.06 -2.25 -14.21
N MET A 94 -18.68 -1.95 -15.45
CA MET A 94 -17.38 -2.33 -16.00
C MET A 94 -16.24 -1.77 -15.13
N ASN A 95 -16.28 -0.47 -14.81
CA ASN A 95 -15.31 0.14 -13.88
C ASN A 95 -15.33 -0.51 -12.50
N PHE A 96 -16.51 -0.92 -12.00
CA PHE A 96 -16.63 -1.62 -10.72
C PHE A 96 -15.88 -2.95 -10.72
N TYR A 97 -16.11 -3.81 -11.72
CA TYR A 97 -15.45 -5.11 -11.80
C TYR A 97 -13.93 -4.98 -11.89
N PHE A 98 -13.42 -4.05 -12.72
CA PHE A 98 -11.98 -3.79 -12.79
C PHE A 98 -11.39 -3.35 -11.45
N LYS A 99 -12.06 -2.41 -10.75
CA LYS A 99 -11.58 -1.95 -9.44
C LYS A 99 -11.67 -3.01 -8.34
N CYS A 100 -12.54 -4.01 -8.50
CA CYS A 100 -12.60 -5.18 -7.62
C CYS A 100 -11.59 -6.28 -8.03
N GLY A 101 -10.76 -6.07 -9.05
CA GLY A 101 -9.78 -7.04 -9.53
C GLY A 101 -10.38 -8.15 -10.43
N ASP A 102 -11.65 -8.07 -10.81
CA ASP A 102 -12.29 -9.04 -11.71
C ASP A 102 -12.22 -8.54 -13.16
N SER A 103 -11.02 -8.58 -13.74
CA SER A 103 -10.78 -8.15 -15.12
C SER A 103 -11.56 -8.99 -16.14
N ASN A 104 -11.77 -10.28 -15.85
CA ASN A 104 -12.54 -11.20 -16.69
C ASN A 104 -13.99 -10.73 -16.87
N TYR A 105 -14.68 -10.31 -15.81
CA TYR A 105 -16.02 -9.74 -15.94
C TYR A 105 -16.00 -8.39 -16.65
N GLY A 106 -15.02 -7.53 -16.35
CA GLY A 106 -14.82 -6.26 -17.05
C GLY A 106 -14.74 -6.44 -18.57
N HIS A 107 -13.89 -7.36 -19.04
CA HIS A 107 -13.77 -7.78 -20.43
C HIS A 107 -15.10 -8.28 -21.02
N LYS A 108 -15.76 -9.24 -20.36
CA LYS A 108 -17.03 -9.80 -20.83
C LYS A 108 -18.11 -8.73 -20.98
N MET A 109 -18.14 -7.73 -20.10
CA MET A 109 -19.08 -6.63 -20.21
C MET A 109 -18.81 -5.79 -21.45
N PHE A 110 -17.54 -5.44 -21.67
CA PHE A 110 -17.12 -4.67 -22.84
C PHE A 110 -17.45 -5.38 -24.17
N ASP A 111 -17.27 -6.70 -24.24
CA ASP A 111 -17.59 -7.51 -25.41
C ASP A 111 -19.09 -7.54 -25.71
N LYS A 112 -19.93 -7.55 -24.67
CA LYS A 112 -21.40 -7.54 -24.79
C LYS A 112 -22.00 -6.16 -25.14
N MET A 113 -21.22 -5.08 -25.08
CA MET A 113 -21.70 -3.75 -25.44
C MET A 113 -21.98 -3.67 -26.95
N ARG A 114 -23.24 -3.41 -27.33
CA ARG A 114 -23.64 -3.23 -28.74
C ARG A 114 -23.05 -1.95 -29.35
N VAL A 115 -22.98 -0.89 -28.56
CA VAL A 115 -22.43 0.41 -28.94
C VAL A 115 -21.40 0.78 -27.88
N ARG A 116 -20.21 1.20 -28.33
CA ARG A 116 -19.10 1.61 -27.46
C ARG A 116 -18.81 3.08 -27.69
N SER A 117 -18.88 3.88 -26.64
CA SER A 117 -18.43 5.27 -26.71
C SER A 117 -16.94 5.36 -26.39
N VAL A 118 -16.34 6.53 -26.64
CA VAL A 118 -15.00 6.86 -26.16
C VAL A 118 -14.86 6.55 -24.66
N VAL A 119 -15.88 6.84 -23.85
CA VAL A 119 -15.88 6.54 -22.41
C VAL A 119 -15.78 5.04 -22.16
N SER A 120 -16.51 4.21 -22.91
CA SER A 120 -16.44 2.76 -22.80
C SER A 120 -15.03 2.22 -23.08
N TRP A 121 -14.39 2.70 -24.16
CA TRP A 121 -13.02 2.34 -24.51
C TRP A 121 -12.02 2.80 -23.44
N THR A 122 -12.13 4.06 -22.97
CA THR A 122 -11.23 4.57 -21.94
C THR A 122 -11.38 3.83 -20.61
N THR A 123 -12.61 3.51 -20.20
CA THR A 123 -12.87 2.75 -18.97
C THR A 123 -12.24 1.35 -19.05
N MET A 124 -12.37 0.69 -20.20
CA MET A 124 -11.75 -0.61 -20.45
C MET A 124 -10.22 -0.53 -20.33
N ILE A 125 -9.59 0.45 -20.97
CA ILE A 125 -8.15 0.67 -20.91
C ILE A 125 -7.69 0.96 -19.48
N THR A 126 -8.33 1.90 -18.78
CA THR A 126 -7.96 2.25 -17.40
C THR A 126 -8.16 1.09 -16.44
N GLY A 127 -9.18 0.26 -16.68
CA GLY A 127 -9.45 -0.93 -15.88
C GLY A 127 -8.37 -1.99 -16.05
N LEU A 128 -7.97 -2.29 -17.29
CA LEU A 128 -6.88 -3.23 -17.55
C LEU A 128 -5.54 -2.74 -17.02
N VAL A 129 -5.26 -1.45 -17.14
CA VAL A 129 -4.09 -0.81 -16.54
C VAL A 129 -4.08 -1.00 -15.01
N ALA A 130 -5.23 -0.90 -14.34
CA ALA A 130 -5.35 -1.11 -12.90
C ALA A 130 -5.17 -2.59 -12.50
N CYS A 131 -5.49 -3.53 -13.40
CA CYS A 131 -5.25 -4.95 -13.23
C CYS A 131 -3.84 -5.39 -13.70
N SER A 132 -2.95 -4.45 -14.03
CA SER A 132 -1.60 -4.71 -14.55
C SER A 132 -1.56 -5.49 -15.88
N GLU A 133 -2.67 -5.55 -16.62
CA GLU A 133 -2.79 -6.22 -17.91
C GLU A 133 -2.44 -5.27 -19.08
N LEU A 134 -1.21 -4.74 -19.07
CA LEU A 134 -0.77 -3.70 -20.01
C LEU A 134 -0.85 -4.09 -21.49
N ASP A 135 -0.55 -5.35 -21.81
CA ASP A 135 -0.53 -5.82 -23.19
C ASP A 135 -1.96 -5.92 -23.76
N ALA A 136 -2.93 -6.36 -22.94
CA ALA A 136 -4.35 -6.31 -23.28
C ALA A 136 -4.85 -4.85 -23.38
N ALA A 137 -4.45 -3.98 -22.45
CA ALA A 137 -4.79 -2.56 -22.49
C ALA A 137 -4.28 -1.91 -23.79
N ARG A 138 -3.06 -2.26 -24.21
CA ARG A 138 -2.47 -1.78 -25.46
C ARG A 138 -3.23 -2.29 -26.68
N ALA A 139 -3.61 -3.57 -26.72
CA ALA A 139 -4.41 -4.12 -27.81
C ALA A 139 -5.76 -3.39 -27.93
N VAL A 140 -6.46 -3.17 -26.83
CA VAL A 140 -7.72 -2.42 -26.79
C VAL A 140 -7.52 -0.97 -27.23
N PHE A 141 -6.43 -0.33 -26.80
CA PHE A 141 -6.08 1.02 -27.23
C PHE A 141 -5.87 1.10 -28.75
N GLU A 142 -5.14 0.15 -29.35
CA GLU A 142 -4.94 0.15 -30.80
C GLU A 142 -6.25 -0.05 -31.57
N LEU A 143 -7.15 -0.91 -31.08
CA LEU A 143 -8.49 -1.14 -31.64
C LEU A 143 -9.45 0.05 -31.49
N MET A 144 -9.14 1.03 -30.63
CA MET A 144 -9.97 2.19 -30.40
C MET A 144 -10.12 3.03 -31.68
N PRO A 145 -11.34 3.24 -32.22
CA PRO A 145 -11.55 3.92 -33.50
C PRO A 145 -11.12 5.39 -33.50
N VAL A 146 -11.32 6.08 -32.37
CA VAL A 146 -10.94 7.48 -32.18
C VAL A 146 -10.20 7.59 -30.86
N LYS A 147 -8.89 7.85 -30.94
CA LYS A 147 -8.03 8.07 -29.77
C LYS A 147 -8.00 9.56 -29.44
N ASN A 148 -8.25 9.90 -28.18
CA ASN A 148 -8.21 11.29 -27.70
C ASN A 148 -7.16 11.46 -26.59
N VAL A 149 -6.96 12.69 -26.11
CA VAL A 149 -5.99 13.00 -25.05
C VAL A 149 -6.18 12.12 -23.80
N VAL A 150 -7.42 11.75 -23.48
CA VAL A 150 -7.74 10.89 -22.32
C VAL A 150 -7.24 9.47 -22.52
N SER A 151 -7.51 8.84 -23.68
CA SER A 151 -7.03 7.48 -23.96
C SER A 151 -5.50 7.41 -24.04
N TRP A 152 -4.86 8.42 -24.65
CA TRP A 152 -3.39 8.50 -24.69
C TRP A 152 -2.80 8.65 -23.29
N THR A 153 -3.34 9.57 -22.49
CA THR A 153 -2.88 9.80 -21.11
C THR A 153 -3.08 8.57 -20.23
N ALA A 154 -4.20 7.85 -20.38
CA ALA A 154 -4.46 6.62 -19.65
C ALA A 154 -3.40 5.54 -19.93
N MET A 155 -3.03 5.34 -21.21
CA MET A 155 -1.97 4.39 -21.58
C MET A 155 -0.60 4.85 -21.09
N ILE A 156 -0.23 6.12 -21.28
CA ILE A 156 1.05 6.68 -20.82
C ILE A 156 1.18 6.51 -19.30
N ASN A 157 0.14 6.86 -18.55
CA ASN A 157 0.09 6.65 -17.11
C ASN A 157 0.23 5.17 -16.75
N GLY A 158 -0.47 4.29 -17.47
CA GLY A 158 -0.41 2.86 -17.22
C GLY A 158 0.99 2.29 -17.37
N TYR A 159 1.74 2.67 -18.41
CA TYR A 159 3.15 2.27 -18.54
C TYR A 159 4.05 2.90 -17.47
N ALA A 160 3.80 4.16 -17.11
CA ALA A 160 4.56 4.87 -16.09
C ALA A 160 4.44 4.22 -14.69
N THR A 161 3.26 3.68 -14.35
CA THR A 161 3.00 3.09 -13.02
C THR A 161 3.22 1.58 -12.94
N ASN A 162 3.39 0.87 -14.06
CA ASN A 162 3.45 -0.60 -14.10
C ASN A 162 4.77 -1.14 -14.67
N GLN A 163 5.90 -0.76 -14.06
CA GLN A 163 7.25 -1.30 -14.31
C GLN A 163 7.79 -1.20 -15.76
N ARG A 164 7.10 -0.50 -16.67
CA ARG A 164 7.54 -0.29 -18.06
C ARG A 164 7.60 1.21 -18.43
N PRO A 165 8.28 2.07 -17.63
CA PRO A 165 8.25 3.52 -17.81
C PRO A 165 8.88 4.03 -19.12
N GLN A 166 9.77 3.26 -19.77
CA GLN A 166 10.34 3.63 -21.06
C GLN A 166 9.28 3.67 -22.18
N GLU A 167 8.28 2.78 -22.12
CA GLU A 167 7.20 2.72 -23.11
C GLU A 167 6.28 3.95 -23.04
N ALA A 168 6.18 4.58 -21.86
CA ALA A 168 5.41 5.81 -21.68
C ALA A 168 5.93 6.95 -22.59
N PHE A 169 7.26 7.08 -22.74
CA PHE A 169 7.88 8.08 -23.61
C PHE A 169 7.69 7.75 -25.10
N LYS A 170 7.76 6.47 -25.48
CA LYS A 170 7.48 6.05 -26.87
C LYS A 170 6.04 6.37 -27.26
N LEU A 171 5.08 6.12 -26.36
CA LEU A 171 3.69 6.49 -26.58
C LEU A 171 3.47 8.00 -26.60
N PHE A 172 4.19 8.76 -25.77
CA PHE A 172 4.14 10.22 -25.83
C PHE A 172 4.62 10.76 -27.18
N GLN A 173 5.72 10.23 -27.71
CA GLN A 173 6.19 10.59 -29.05
C GLN A 173 5.13 10.26 -30.11
N LEU A 174 4.52 9.08 -30.04
CA LEU A 174 3.46 8.70 -30.96
C LEU A 174 2.21 9.61 -30.82
N MET A 175 1.85 10.01 -29.61
CA MET A 175 0.78 10.98 -29.34
C MET A 175 1.04 12.32 -30.04
N GLN A 176 2.28 12.82 -29.97
CA GLN A 176 2.67 14.05 -30.67
C GLN A 176 2.64 13.89 -32.19
N LEU A 177 3.13 12.76 -32.73
CA LEU A 177 3.07 12.46 -34.17
C LEU A 177 1.64 12.35 -34.69
N ASN A 178 0.69 11.95 -33.85
CA ASN A 178 -0.74 11.93 -34.16
C ASN A 178 -1.41 13.31 -33.96
N ASN A 179 -0.63 14.38 -33.77
CA ASN A 179 -1.10 15.75 -33.54
C ASN A 179 -2.03 15.88 -32.33
N VAL A 180 -1.92 14.99 -31.34
CA VAL A 180 -2.68 15.09 -30.09
C VAL A 180 -1.87 15.87 -29.08
N ARG A 181 -2.35 17.06 -28.70
CA ARG A 181 -1.67 17.89 -27.70
C ARG A 181 -1.74 17.24 -26.32
N PRO A 182 -0.62 17.17 -25.59
CA PRO A 182 -0.62 16.64 -24.23
C PRO A 182 -1.27 17.65 -23.28
N ASN A 183 -1.82 17.15 -22.18
CA ASN A 183 -2.35 17.98 -21.12
C ASN A 183 -1.46 17.86 -19.86
N GLU A 184 -1.82 18.60 -18.80
CA GLU A 184 -1.07 18.58 -17.54
C GLU A 184 -0.96 17.17 -16.95
N PHE A 185 -2.02 16.36 -17.06
CA PHE A 185 -2.02 14.96 -16.62
C PHE A 185 -1.03 14.10 -17.40
N THR A 186 -0.89 14.30 -18.71
CA THR A 186 0.12 13.61 -19.52
C THR A 186 1.53 13.91 -19.00
N LEU A 187 1.82 15.17 -18.67
CA LEU A 187 3.13 15.57 -18.16
C LEU A 187 3.41 14.96 -16.79
N VAL A 188 2.44 14.96 -15.88
CA VAL A 188 2.58 14.32 -14.57
C VAL A 188 2.83 12.82 -14.71
N SER A 189 2.14 12.12 -15.61
CA SER A 189 2.41 10.70 -15.88
C SER A 189 3.84 10.46 -16.40
N LEU A 190 4.38 11.37 -17.23
CA LEU A 190 5.77 11.28 -17.68
C LEU A 190 6.78 11.57 -16.55
N LEU A 191 6.47 12.49 -15.64
CA LEU A 191 7.29 12.74 -14.45
C LEU A 191 7.32 11.52 -13.53
N VAL A 192 6.20 10.80 -13.38
CA VAL A 192 6.18 9.50 -12.70
C VAL A 192 7.14 8.53 -13.39
N ALA A 193 7.09 8.43 -14.71
CA ALA A 193 8.04 7.58 -15.46
C ALA A 193 9.51 8.01 -15.27
N CYS A 194 9.81 9.32 -15.24
CA CYS A 194 11.16 9.84 -14.95
C CYS A 194 11.65 9.39 -13.57
N LYS A 195 10.77 9.52 -12.57
CA LYS A 195 11.03 9.13 -11.19
C LYS A 195 11.31 7.63 -11.08
N GLU A 196 10.50 6.78 -11.71
CA GLU A 196 10.74 5.32 -11.73
C GLU A 196 12.04 4.95 -12.47
N LEU A 197 12.44 5.75 -13.45
CA LEU A 197 13.72 5.58 -14.17
C LEU A 197 14.93 6.18 -13.43
N GLY A 198 14.71 6.98 -12.37
CA GLY A 198 15.75 7.81 -11.76
C GLY A 198 16.41 8.79 -12.75
N SER A 199 15.71 9.20 -13.80
CA SER A 199 16.29 9.95 -14.92
C SER A 199 16.06 11.45 -14.78
N LEU A 200 17.00 12.14 -14.11
CA LEU A 200 16.99 13.59 -14.00
C LEU A 200 16.99 14.30 -15.37
N LYS A 201 17.67 13.73 -16.37
CA LYS A 201 17.72 14.27 -17.74
C LYS A 201 16.33 14.32 -18.38
N LEU A 202 15.54 13.24 -18.26
CA LEU A 202 14.18 13.21 -18.78
C LEU A 202 13.26 14.13 -17.97
N GLY A 203 13.45 14.18 -16.64
CA GLY A 203 12.75 15.10 -15.75
C GLY A 203 12.91 16.56 -16.16
N ASN A 204 14.15 17.01 -16.38
CA ASN A 204 14.48 18.34 -16.87
C ASN A 204 13.84 18.62 -18.22
N TRP A 205 13.93 17.67 -19.16
CA TRP A 205 13.32 17.83 -20.47
C TRP A 205 11.79 18.02 -20.39
N ILE A 206 11.09 17.28 -19.52
CA ILE A 206 9.65 17.45 -19.31
C ILE A 206 9.36 18.81 -18.66
N HIS A 207 10.16 19.25 -17.70
CA HIS A 207 10.00 20.57 -17.08
C HIS A 207 10.18 21.70 -18.10
N ASP A 208 11.22 21.64 -18.93
CA ASP A 208 11.47 22.60 -20.01
C ASP A 208 10.33 22.57 -21.03
N PHE A 209 9.87 21.37 -21.42
CA PHE A 209 8.72 21.20 -22.30
C PHE A 209 7.45 21.84 -21.71
N ALA A 210 7.20 21.68 -20.41
CA ALA A 210 6.06 22.27 -19.74
C ALA A 210 6.08 23.81 -19.83
N LEU A 211 7.22 24.42 -19.52
CA LEU A 211 7.39 25.86 -19.58
C LEU A 211 7.26 26.40 -21.02
N ALA A 212 7.91 25.73 -21.98
CA ALA A 212 7.87 26.12 -23.40
C ALA A 212 6.46 26.06 -24.00
N ASN A 213 5.59 25.18 -23.49
CA ASN A 213 4.21 25.03 -23.95
C ASN A 213 3.19 25.80 -23.08
N GLY A 214 3.66 26.67 -22.18
CA GLY A 214 2.80 27.56 -21.40
C GLY A 214 2.06 26.88 -20.23
N PHE A 215 2.50 25.70 -19.80
CA PHE A 215 1.98 25.09 -18.58
C PHE A 215 2.47 25.88 -17.36
N LYS A 216 1.52 26.28 -16.51
CA LYS A 216 1.83 26.95 -15.25
C LYS A 216 2.29 25.91 -14.22
N LEU A 217 3.22 26.29 -13.35
CA LEU A 217 3.57 25.54 -12.15
C LEU A 217 2.46 25.66 -11.09
N GLY A 218 1.29 25.09 -11.42
CA GLY A 218 0.18 24.93 -10.50
C GLY A 218 0.45 23.84 -9.47
N VAL A 219 -0.47 23.66 -8.53
CA VAL A 219 -0.34 22.68 -7.43
C VAL A 219 -0.07 21.27 -7.96
N PHE A 220 -0.73 20.86 -9.04
CA PHE A 220 -0.66 19.50 -9.56
C PHE A 220 0.70 19.21 -10.25
N LEU A 221 1.04 19.96 -11.30
CA LEU A 221 2.34 19.81 -11.97
C LEU A 221 3.53 20.14 -11.05
N GLY A 222 3.44 21.20 -10.25
CA GLY A 222 4.53 21.63 -9.36
C GLY A 222 4.86 20.59 -8.29
N THR A 223 3.85 20.02 -7.63
CA THR A 223 4.06 18.94 -6.64
C THR A 223 4.67 17.69 -7.29
N ALA A 224 4.26 17.34 -8.52
CA ALA A 224 4.86 16.21 -9.25
C ALA A 224 6.33 16.45 -9.64
N LEU A 225 6.69 17.70 -9.99
CA LEU A 225 8.07 18.08 -10.27
C LEU A 225 8.94 18.00 -9.01
N ILE A 226 8.45 18.46 -7.86
CA ILE A 226 9.15 18.35 -6.57
C ILE A 226 9.45 16.87 -6.26
N ASP A 227 8.44 15.99 -6.35
CA ASP A 227 8.63 14.55 -6.09
C ASP A 227 9.65 13.92 -7.07
N MET A 228 9.56 14.26 -8.36
CA MET A 228 10.46 13.76 -9.39
C MET A 228 11.90 14.21 -9.13
N TYR A 229 12.14 15.51 -8.92
CA TYR A 229 13.47 16.06 -8.69
C TYR A 229 14.10 15.50 -7.41
N SER A 230 13.33 15.47 -6.33
CA SER A 230 13.75 14.91 -5.04
C SER A 230 14.20 13.46 -5.18
N LYS A 231 13.40 12.60 -5.81
CA LYS A 231 13.73 11.18 -5.99
C LYS A 231 14.81 10.91 -7.04
N CYS A 232 15.01 11.83 -7.98
CA CYS A 232 16.14 11.78 -8.91
C CYS A 232 17.44 12.36 -8.30
N GLY A 233 17.42 12.75 -7.03
CA GLY A 233 18.60 13.21 -6.29
C GLY A 233 18.96 14.68 -6.47
N SER A 234 18.10 15.49 -7.09
CA SER A 234 18.29 16.94 -7.24
C SER A 234 17.33 17.70 -6.31
N LEU A 235 17.69 17.78 -5.04
CA LEU A 235 16.88 18.49 -4.06
C LEU A 235 16.86 20.02 -4.29
N GLU A 236 17.97 20.58 -4.77
CA GLU A 236 18.07 21.99 -5.14
C GLU A 236 17.03 22.37 -6.22
N ASP A 237 16.84 21.50 -7.22
CA ASP A 237 15.80 21.73 -8.24
C ASP A 237 14.39 21.66 -7.67
N ALA A 238 14.16 20.74 -6.72
CA ALA A 238 12.87 20.63 -6.04
C ALA A 238 12.55 21.91 -5.24
N GLU A 239 13.53 22.49 -4.54
CA GLU A 239 13.43 23.77 -3.85
C GLU A 239 13.11 24.91 -4.82
N ARG A 240 13.84 24.99 -5.94
CA ARG A 240 13.60 26.01 -6.97
C ARG A 240 12.19 25.93 -7.55
N VAL A 241 11.64 24.72 -7.72
CA VAL A 241 10.25 24.54 -8.15
C VAL A 241 9.30 25.01 -7.06
N PHE A 242 9.51 24.57 -5.82
CA PHE A 242 8.70 24.95 -4.67
C PHE A 242 8.60 26.47 -4.52
N ASP A 243 9.73 27.18 -4.56
CA ASP A 243 9.79 28.64 -4.41
C ASP A 243 9.03 29.36 -5.54
N LYS A 244 9.15 28.87 -6.78
CA LYS A 244 8.47 29.45 -7.95
C LYS A 244 6.96 29.21 -7.97
N MET A 245 6.43 28.27 -7.18
CA MET A 245 4.99 28.01 -7.12
C MET A 245 4.24 29.16 -6.43
N GLN A 246 3.31 29.79 -7.15
CA GLN A 246 2.46 30.87 -6.62
C GLN A 246 1.47 30.37 -5.57
N ASN A 247 0.92 29.18 -5.78
CA ASN A 247 -0.07 28.57 -4.90
C ASN A 247 0.49 27.25 -4.36
N LYS A 248 0.61 27.15 -3.04
CA LYS A 248 1.07 25.94 -2.33
C LYS A 248 -0.07 25.42 -1.47
N THR A 249 -0.38 24.13 -1.57
CA THR A 249 -1.36 23.45 -0.70
C THR A 249 -0.64 22.62 0.35
N VAL A 250 -1.38 22.11 1.34
CA VAL A 250 -0.87 21.15 2.35
C VAL A 250 -0.07 20.02 1.69
N ALA A 251 -0.55 19.48 0.56
CA ALA A 251 0.15 18.44 -0.19
C ALA A 251 1.51 18.90 -0.75
N THR A 252 1.63 20.14 -1.24
CA THR A 252 2.88 20.71 -1.74
C THR A 252 3.90 20.90 -0.62
N TRP A 253 3.47 21.44 0.53
CA TRP A 253 4.32 21.56 1.73
C TRP A 253 4.79 20.18 2.22
N ASN A 254 3.87 19.23 2.32
CA ASN A 254 4.17 17.86 2.72
C ASN A 254 5.20 17.18 1.80
N SER A 255 5.06 17.37 0.49
CA SER A 255 6.01 16.83 -0.50
C SER A 255 7.41 17.40 -0.31
N MET A 256 7.53 18.68 0.05
CA MET A 256 8.84 19.33 0.25
C MET A 256 9.46 18.95 1.60
N ILE A 257 8.68 18.96 2.68
CA ILE A 257 9.12 18.55 4.03
C ILE A 257 9.59 17.09 4.02
N THR A 258 8.83 16.19 3.40
CA THR A 258 9.22 14.77 3.28
C THR A 258 10.48 14.61 2.43
N SER A 259 10.63 15.40 1.36
CA SER A 259 11.83 15.41 0.53
C SER A 259 13.07 15.82 1.34
N LEU A 260 13.00 16.93 2.07
CA LEU A 260 14.09 17.36 2.98
C LEU A 260 14.45 16.27 3.99
N GLY A 261 13.44 15.61 4.56
CA GLY A 261 13.64 14.52 5.51
C GLY A 261 14.34 13.29 4.93
N VAL A 262 13.98 12.86 3.72
CA VAL A 262 14.63 11.71 3.04
C VAL A 262 16.08 12.02 2.69
N HIS A 263 16.40 13.28 2.39
CA HIS A 263 17.76 13.74 2.09
C HIS A 263 18.58 14.14 3.34
N GLY A 264 18.05 13.90 4.54
CA GLY A 264 18.75 14.16 5.81
C GLY A 264 18.82 15.63 6.23
N ARG A 265 18.12 16.54 5.55
CA ARG A 265 18.08 17.98 5.85
C ARG A 265 17.02 18.30 6.91
N GLY A 266 17.15 17.69 8.09
CA GLY A 266 16.16 17.77 9.17
C GLY A 266 15.90 19.19 9.69
N GLU A 267 16.94 20.03 9.80
CA GLU A 267 16.80 21.42 10.24
C GLU A 267 15.92 22.25 9.30
N GLU A 268 16.09 22.04 8.00
CA GLU A 268 15.35 22.77 6.98
C GLU A 268 13.93 22.25 6.85
N ALA A 269 13.71 20.95 7.06
CA ALA A 269 12.37 20.40 7.17
C ALA A 269 11.59 21.03 8.34
N LEU A 270 12.24 21.24 9.49
CA LEU A 270 11.65 21.92 10.64
C LEU A 270 11.42 23.42 10.37
N ALA A 271 12.36 24.09 9.72
CA ALA A 271 12.20 25.49 9.32
C ALA A 271 11.01 25.66 8.35
N LEU A 272 10.88 24.76 7.38
CA LEU A 272 9.80 24.78 6.40
C LEU A 272 8.44 24.44 7.05
N PHE A 273 8.42 23.56 8.05
CA PHE A 273 7.23 23.31 8.86
C PHE A 273 6.79 24.56 9.64
N ALA A 274 7.73 25.26 10.27
CA ALA A 274 7.43 26.50 10.97
C ALA A 274 6.90 27.58 10.01
N GLU A 275 7.47 27.67 8.79
CA GLU A 275 6.95 28.56 7.75
C GLU A 275 5.51 28.21 7.36
N MET A 276 5.21 26.93 7.15
CA MET A 276 3.85 26.43 6.85
C MET A 276 2.83 26.87 7.92
N GLU A 277 3.18 26.79 9.20
CA GLU A 277 2.32 27.26 10.29
C GLU A 277 2.19 28.80 10.30
N ASN A 278 3.26 29.53 10.01
CA ASN A 278 3.26 30.99 9.94
C ASN A 278 2.36 31.54 8.83
N VAL A 279 2.27 30.84 7.69
CA VAL A 279 1.34 31.18 6.60
C VAL A 279 -0.09 30.65 6.84
N ASN A 280 -0.39 30.16 8.06
CA ASN A 280 -1.67 29.60 8.48
C ASN A 280 -2.15 28.41 7.63
N VAL A 281 -1.23 27.64 7.04
CA VAL A 281 -1.56 26.38 6.39
C VAL A 281 -1.60 25.30 7.47
N ARG A 282 -2.78 24.74 7.74
CA ARG A 282 -2.97 23.76 8.80
C ARG A 282 -2.23 22.44 8.48
N PRO A 283 -1.29 21.99 9.32
CA PRO A 283 -0.66 20.67 9.19
C PRO A 283 -1.68 19.53 9.27
N ASP A 284 -1.44 18.48 8.51
CA ASP A 284 -2.20 17.23 8.57
C ASP A 284 -1.32 16.07 9.07
N ALA A 285 -1.90 14.87 9.15
CA ALA A 285 -1.18 13.70 9.62
C ALA A 285 0.07 13.38 8.77
N ILE A 286 0.03 13.67 7.46
CA ILE A 286 1.15 13.43 6.55
C ILE A 286 2.28 14.43 6.81
N THR A 287 1.95 15.69 7.14
CA THR A 287 2.93 16.70 7.54
C THR A 287 3.77 16.21 8.71
N PHE A 288 3.10 15.73 9.77
CA PHE A 288 3.76 15.27 10.97
C PHE A 288 4.63 14.04 10.73
N VAL A 289 4.17 13.09 9.91
CA VAL A 289 5.00 11.96 9.48
C VAL A 289 6.27 12.45 8.77
N GLY A 290 6.14 13.42 7.86
CA GLY A 290 7.30 14.00 7.16
C GLY A 290 8.32 14.65 8.09
N VAL A 291 7.86 15.48 9.03
CA VAL A 291 8.72 16.14 10.03
C VAL A 291 9.44 15.12 10.91
N LEU A 292 8.71 14.12 11.41
CA LEU A 292 9.27 13.08 12.27
C LEU A 292 10.31 12.22 11.53
N CYS A 293 10.04 11.85 10.27
CA CYS A 293 11.04 11.19 9.42
C CYS A 293 12.31 12.05 9.28
N ALA A 294 12.16 13.36 9.09
CA ALA A 294 13.29 14.27 8.99
C ALA A 294 14.11 14.32 10.30
N CYS A 295 13.44 14.44 11.45
CA CYS A 295 14.07 14.43 12.77
C CYS A 295 14.79 13.11 13.09
N VAL A 296 14.21 11.98 12.69
CA VAL A 296 14.82 10.65 12.86
C VAL A 296 16.10 10.54 12.02
N HIS A 297 16.07 10.97 10.76
CA HIS A 297 17.25 10.92 9.89
C HIS A 297 18.34 11.91 10.27
N SER A 298 18.00 13.04 10.90
CA SER A 298 18.97 14.03 11.37
C SER A 298 19.42 13.83 12.83
N GLY A 299 18.92 12.78 13.52
CA GLY A 299 19.25 12.52 14.94
C GLY A 299 18.67 13.52 15.94
N LYS A 300 17.65 14.31 15.55
CA LYS A 300 17.04 15.39 16.33
C LYS A 300 15.63 15.02 16.82
N VAL A 301 15.50 13.88 17.47
CA VAL A 301 14.20 13.32 17.88
C VAL A 301 13.51 14.21 18.91
N ASP A 302 14.27 14.81 19.83
CA ASP A 302 13.73 15.68 20.88
C ASP A 302 13.11 16.97 20.30
N ASP A 303 13.75 17.56 19.29
CA ASP A 303 13.23 18.73 18.57
C ASP A 303 11.93 18.40 17.83
N GLY A 304 11.87 17.24 17.17
CA GLY A 304 10.65 16.78 16.50
C GLY A 304 9.49 16.57 17.47
N CYS A 305 9.75 15.93 18.60
CA CYS A 305 8.77 15.75 19.68
C CYS A 305 8.26 17.09 20.22
N SER A 306 9.16 18.03 20.55
CA SER A 306 8.77 19.34 21.07
C SER A 306 7.95 20.17 20.06
N THR A 307 8.26 20.04 18.77
CA THR A 307 7.53 20.70 17.69
C THR A 307 6.10 20.16 17.54
N LEU A 308 5.90 18.84 17.68
CA LEU A 308 4.57 18.22 17.69
C LEU A 308 3.70 18.67 18.86
N PHE A 309 4.29 18.76 20.04
CA PHE A 309 3.56 19.17 21.25
C PHE A 309 3.25 20.67 21.28
N SER A 310 4.00 21.48 20.53
CA SER A 310 3.77 22.93 20.44
C SER A 310 2.92 23.37 19.23
N SER A 311 2.70 22.49 18.26
CA SER A 311 1.92 22.78 17.04
C SER A 311 0.45 23.12 17.34
N LYS A 312 -0.12 24.04 16.57
CA LYS A 312 -1.53 24.48 16.66
C LYS A 312 -2.53 23.48 16.08
N ALA A 313 -2.10 22.27 15.70
CA ALA A 313 -2.96 21.26 15.08
C ALA A 313 -3.92 20.60 16.07
N SER A 314 -4.92 19.86 15.55
CA SER A 314 -5.83 19.14 16.44
C SER A 314 -5.10 17.97 17.11
N HIS A 315 -5.35 17.75 18.41
CA HIS A 315 -4.81 16.61 19.15
C HIS A 315 -5.08 15.26 18.48
N LYS A 316 -6.11 15.16 17.64
CA LYS A 316 -6.42 13.95 16.86
C LYS A 316 -5.39 13.70 15.76
N ASP A 317 -5.06 14.72 14.96
CA ASP A 317 -4.11 14.62 13.83
C ASP A 317 -2.71 14.22 14.33
N VAL A 318 -2.29 14.78 15.47
CA VAL A 318 -1.00 14.47 16.13
C VAL A 318 -0.99 13.03 16.67
N LYS A 319 -2.08 12.57 17.27
CA LYS A 319 -2.22 11.22 17.83
C LYS A 319 -2.22 10.12 16.76
N ASP A 320 -2.91 10.35 15.64
CA ASP A 320 -2.96 9.39 14.54
C ASP A 320 -1.57 9.24 13.88
N SER A 321 -0.83 10.35 13.75
CA SER A 321 0.53 10.37 13.18
C SER A 321 1.56 9.65 14.06
N THR A 322 1.53 9.91 15.37
CA THR A 322 2.45 9.29 16.34
C THR A 322 2.24 7.78 16.47
N ASN A 323 0.98 7.31 16.47
CA ASN A 323 0.68 5.87 16.47
C ASN A 323 1.27 5.14 15.24
N TRP A 324 1.18 5.74 14.06
CA TRP A 324 1.78 5.17 12.85
C TRP A 324 3.30 5.09 12.94
N LEU A 325 3.95 6.13 13.47
CA LEU A 325 5.41 6.13 13.66
C LEU A 325 5.90 5.17 14.71
N PHE A 326 5.20 4.99 15.83
CA PHE A 326 5.53 3.92 16.76
C PHE A 326 5.45 2.57 16.06
N LYS A 327 4.41 2.32 15.26
CA LYS A 327 4.28 1.09 14.49
C LYS A 327 5.41 0.92 13.46
N ALA A 328 5.75 1.96 12.70
CA ALA A 328 6.82 1.95 11.71
C ALA A 328 8.22 1.82 12.34
N TYR A 329 8.47 2.51 13.46
CA TYR A 329 9.72 2.44 14.21
C TYR A 329 9.94 1.05 14.80
N TYR A 330 8.91 0.45 15.41
CA TYR A 330 8.99 -0.94 15.89
C TYR A 330 9.19 -1.92 14.73
N VAL A 331 8.47 -1.77 13.61
CA VAL A 331 8.66 -2.63 12.43
C VAL A 331 10.07 -2.51 11.85
N ASN A 332 10.64 -1.30 11.81
CA ASN A 332 11.98 -1.05 11.27
C ASN A 332 13.10 -1.48 12.25
N GLN A 333 12.89 -1.32 13.56
CA GLN A 333 13.76 -1.90 14.61
C GLN A 333 13.76 -3.44 14.53
N ILE A 334 12.57 -4.05 14.39
CA ILE A 334 12.41 -5.49 14.21
C ILE A 334 13.11 -5.94 12.91
N PHE A 335 12.96 -5.19 11.81
CA PHE A 335 13.63 -5.47 10.55
C PHE A 335 15.16 -5.35 10.63
N ARG A 336 15.70 -4.32 11.31
CA ARG A 336 17.14 -4.18 11.60
C ARG A 336 17.67 -5.31 12.47
N ALA A 337 16.94 -5.65 13.53
CA ALA A 337 17.27 -6.77 14.40
C ALA A 337 17.27 -8.08 13.61
N TYR A 338 16.28 -8.28 12.73
CA TYR A 338 16.17 -9.42 11.82
C TYR A 338 17.34 -9.52 10.84
N CYS A 339 17.70 -8.43 10.15
CA CYS A 339 18.86 -8.41 9.25
C CYS A 339 20.18 -8.66 9.99
N CYS A 340 20.32 -8.14 11.20
CA CYS A 340 21.50 -8.35 12.04
C CYS A 340 21.58 -9.80 12.55
N LEU A 341 20.45 -10.40 12.92
CA LEU A 341 20.36 -11.80 13.31
C LEU A 341 20.64 -12.73 12.10
N ALA A 342 20.05 -12.44 10.94
CA ALA A 342 20.29 -13.18 9.70
C ALA A 342 21.75 -13.12 9.26
N SER A 343 22.40 -11.95 9.38
CA SER A 343 23.84 -11.77 9.15
C SER A 343 24.69 -12.61 10.11
N LYS A 344 24.35 -12.64 11.40
CA LYS A 344 25.10 -13.43 12.41
C LYS A 344 24.92 -14.93 12.20
N VAL A 345 23.72 -15.38 11.86
CA VAL A 345 23.43 -16.79 11.54
C VAL A 345 24.20 -17.22 10.29
N LEU A 346 24.22 -16.39 9.23
CA LEU A 346 24.99 -16.69 8.01
C LEU A 346 26.50 -16.76 8.29
N TYR A 347 27.01 -15.89 9.16
CA TYR A 347 28.42 -15.91 9.57
C TYR A 347 28.78 -17.15 10.39
N ILE A 348 27.91 -17.59 11.31
CA ILE A 348 28.09 -18.83 12.08
C ILE A 348 28.05 -20.05 11.16
N ILE A 349 27.14 -20.08 10.18
CA ILE A 349 27.07 -21.15 9.17
C ILE A 349 28.35 -21.21 8.34
N LEU A 350 28.88 -20.06 7.90
CA LEU A 350 30.15 -19.99 7.17
C LEU A 350 31.34 -20.47 8.02
N ILE A 351 31.39 -20.11 9.31
CA ILE A 351 32.42 -20.62 10.23
C ILE A 351 32.30 -22.13 10.42
N LEU A 352 31.09 -22.66 10.60
CA LEU A 352 30.86 -24.11 10.73
C LEU A 352 31.27 -24.86 9.47
N ILE A 353 30.97 -24.33 8.28
CA ILE A 353 31.43 -24.90 7.01
C ILE A 353 32.96 -24.88 6.96
N LEU A 354 33.61 -23.77 7.32
CA LEU A 354 35.06 -23.64 7.31
C LEU A 354 35.75 -24.60 8.30
N ILE A 355 35.19 -24.76 9.50
CA ILE A 355 35.66 -25.72 10.52
C ILE A 355 35.49 -27.16 10.01
N LEU A 356 34.35 -27.48 9.40
CA LEU A 356 34.12 -28.81 8.82
C LEU A 356 35.06 -29.10 7.64
N SER A 357 35.37 -28.10 6.81
CA SER A 357 36.36 -28.21 5.74
C SER A 357 37.78 -28.42 6.27
N LEU A 358 38.20 -27.67 7.30
CA LEU A 358 39.51 -27.82 7.94
C LEU A 358 39.66 -29.17 8.68
N LEU A 359 38.58 -29.66 9.31
CA LEU A 359 38.54 -30.99 9.92
C LEU A 359 38.61 -32.11 8.87
N ALA A 360 38.02 -31.91 7.69
CA ALA A 360 38.14 -32.84 6.58
C ALA A 360 39.56 -32.90 6.01
N GLU A 361 40.26 -31.77 5.90
CA GLU A 361 41.67 -31.72 5.46
C GLU A 361 42.63 -32.33 6.50
N ASN A 362 42.42 -32.10 7.80
CA ASN A 362 43.24 -32.70 8.86
C ASN A 362 43.03 -34.22 9.03
N GLN A 363 41.90 -34.76 8.57
CA GLN A 363 41.67 -36.21 8.53
C GLN A 363 42.34 -36.88 7.33
N THR A 364 42.62 -36.13 6.25
CA THR A 364 43.29 -36.67 5.06
C THR A 364 44.80 -36.81 5.18
N GLU A 365 45.47 -36.05 6.06
CA GLU A 365 46.92 -36.19 6.25
C GLU A 365 47.34 -37.32 7.19
N ASN A 366 46.43 -37.86 8.02
CA ASN A 366 46.75 -38.89 9.01
C ASN A 366 46.23 -40.30 8.69
N VAL A 367 45.66 -40.53 7.50
CA VAL A 367 45.12 -41.85 7.13
C VAL A 367 45.49 -42.19 5.68
N ILE A 368 46.78 -42.46 5.46
CA ILE A 368 47.20 -43.39 4.40
C ILE A 368 47.29 -44.77 5.05
N ASP A 369 46.14 -45.42 5.22
CA ASP A 369 45.94 -46.86 5.02
C ASP A 369 44.63 -47.37 5.67
N ALA A 370 43.99 -48.27 4.93
CA ALA A 370 42.97 -49.23 5.36
C ALA A 370 41.54 -48.74 5.72
N SER A 371 40.66 -48.84 4.70
CA SER A 371 39.28 -49.37 4.77
C SER A 371 38.30 -48.86 5.84
N PHE A 372 37.50 -47.84 5.52
CA PHE A 372 36.17 -47.63 6.15
C PHE A 372 35.21 -46.84 5.23
N PRO A 373 34.06 -47.40 4.79
CA PRO A 373 33.04 -46.65 4.04
C PRO A 373 31.95 -45.98 4.90
N SER A 374 31.96 -46.08 6.24
CA SER A 374 30.78 -45.74 7.06
C SER A 374 30.77 -44.35 7.71
N HIS A 375 31.91 -43.65 7.84
CA HIS A 375 31.95 -42.36 8.57
C HIS A 375 31.63 -41.13 7.71
N SER A 376 31.94 -41.14 6.41
CA SER A 376 31.60 -40.05 5.47
C SER A 376 30.08 -39.85 5.32
N MET A 377 29.30 -40.94 5.39
CA MET A 377 27.85 -40.89 5.28
C MET A 377 27.17 -40.26 6.50
N HIS A 378 27.76 -40.39 7.70
CA HIS A 378 27.19 -39.76 8.91
C HIS A 378 27.41 -38.25 8.96
N PHE A 379 28.55 -37.74 8.49
CA PHE A 379 28.79 -36.30 8.44
C PHE A 379 27.88 -35.59 7.42
N SER A 380 27.63 -36.22 6.27
CA SER A 380 26.68 -35.69 5.29
C SER A 380 25.23 -35.72 5.79
N LEU A 381 24.81 -36.76 6.52
CA LEU A 381 23.49 -36.82 7.16
C LEU A 381 23.30 -35.77 8.26
N ILE A 382 24.31 -35.53 9.09
CA ILE A 382 24.28 -34.48 10.13
C ILE A 382 24.19 -33.09 9.49
N ALA A 383 24.95 -32.84 8.42
CA ALA A 383 24.90 -31.59 7.67
C ALA A 383 23.52 -31.34 7.03
N VAL A 384 22.92 -32.36 6.40
CA VAL A 384 21.55 -32.28 5.83
C VAL A 384 20.51 -32.07 6.93
N SER A 385 20.69 -32.68 8.10
CA SER A 385 19.79 -32.52 9.25
C SER A 385 19.86 -31.12 9.87
N LEU A 386 21.06 -30.54 9.97
CA LEU A 386 21.26 -29.16 10.41
C LEU A 386 20.73 -28.15 9.40
N TYR A 387 20.89 -28.43 8.10
CA TYR A 387 20.31 -27.62 7.03
C TYR A 387 18.78 -27.66 7.04
N GLY A 388 18.19 -28.85 7.23
CA GLY A 388 16.74 -29.03 7.40
C GLY A 388 16.19 -28.38 8.66
N TRP A 389 16.92 -28.44 9.78
CA TRP A 389 16.57 -27.75 11.02
C TRP A 389 16.62 -26.22 10.85
N ALA A 390 17.65 -25.69 10.19
CA ALA A 390 17.78 -24.27 9.88
C ALA A 390 16.66 -23.76 8.97
N ILE A 391 16.28 -24.52 7.93
CA ILE A 391 15.12 -24.21 7.07
C ILE A 391 13.82 -24.26 7.87
N LYS A 392 13.64 -25.25 8.75
CA LYS A 392 12.42 -25.37 9.57
C LYS A 392 12.29 -24.20 10.57
N GLN A 393 13.41 -23.74 11.14
CA GLN A 393 13.41 -22.53 11.96
C GLN A 393 13.13 -21.27 11.12
N ALA A 394 13.70 -21.15 9.92
CA ALA A 394 13.41 -20.06 9.01
C ALA A 394 11.91 -20.02 8.61
N VAL A 395 11.31 -21.17 8.29
CA VAL A 395 9.88 -21.28 7.94
C VAL A 395 8.96 -21.00 9.14
N ASN A 396 9.28 -21.49 10.33
CA ASN A 396 8.53 -21.18 11.55
C ASN A 396 8.59 -19.68 11.90
N VAL A 397 9.74 -19.04 11.68
CA VAL A 397 9.92 -17.60 11.89
C VAL A 397 9.14 -16.77 10.84
N ILE A 398 9.05 -17.23 9.59
CA ILE A 398 8.19 -16.63 8.55
C ILE A 398 6.70 -16.78 8.93
N HIS A 399 6.31 -17.91 9.53
CA HIS A 399 4.94 -18.12 10.03
C HIS A 399 4.60 -17.16 11.19
N VAL A 400 5.51 -16.92 12.13
CA VAL A 400 5.30 -15.95 13.22
C VAL A 400 5.19 -14.52 12.68
N GLY A 401 5.99 -14.15 11.66
CA GLY A 401 5.88 -12.86 10.99
C GLY A 401 4.56 -12.63 10.23
N THR A 402 3.95 -13.70 9.71
CA THR A 402 2.64 -13.63 9.04
C THR A 402 1.48 -13.49 10.05
N TYR A 403 1.57 -14.09 11.24
CA TYR A 403 0.60 -13.84 12.32
C TYR A 403 0.65 -12.41 12.88
N ILE A 404 1.82 -11.75 12.88
CA ILE A 404 1.94 -10.34 13.31
C ILE A 404 1.31 -9.35 12.30
N THR A 405 1.07 -9.79 11.06
CA THR A 405 0.48 -8.94 10.01
C THR A 405 -1.02 -9.13 9.83
N PHE A 406 -1.63 -10.12 10.49
CA PHE A 406 -3.06 -10.39 10.45
C PHE A 406 -3.61 -10.64 11.86
N GLU A 407 -4.06 -9.58 12.53
CA GLU A 407 -5.36 -9.53 13.24
C GLU A 407 -5.54 -8.15 13.89
N GLU A 408 -6.50 -7.39 13.34
CA GLU A 408 -7.17 -6.33 14.09
C GLU A 408 -7.94 -7.00 15.23
N THR A 409 -7.89 -6.42 16.43
CA THR A 409 -8.65 -6.84 17.61
C THR A 409 -8.36 -8.24 18.13
N HIS A 410 -7.33 -8.41 18.96
CA HIS A 410 -7.32 -9.19 20.21
C HIS A 410 -5.89 -9.18 20.79
N VAL A 411 -5.78 -9.39 22.10
CA VAL A 411 -4.58 -9.24 22.95
C VAL A 411 -3.37 -10.02 22.42
N LEU A 412 -2.25 -9.36 22.14
CA LEU A 412 -0.96 -10.03 21.97
C LEU A 412 -0.24 -10.09 23.33
N ALA A 413 -0.28 -11.25 24.00
CA ALA A 413 0.61 -11.53 25.12
C ALA A 413 2.01 -11.78 24.55
N ILE A 414 2.98 -10.93 24.90
CA ILE A 414 4.40 -11.17 24.60
C ILE A 414 4.94 -12.11 25.68
N THR A 415 5.11 -13.39 25.36
CA THR A 415 5.93 -14.31 26.17
C THR A 415 7.36 -14.27 25.68
N GLU A 416 8.21 -13.50 26.35
CA GLU A 416 9.65 -13.55 26.15
C GLU A 416 10.24 -14.59 27.11
N CYS A 417 10.54 -15.80 26.61
CA CYS A 417 11.34 -16.78 27.34
C CYS A 417 12.82 -16.38 27.26
N ILE A 418 13.26 -15.48 28.14
CA ILE A 418 14.69 -15.29 28.40
C ILE A 418 15.14 -16.46 29.29
N GLY A 419 16.11 -17.22 28.81
CA GLY A 419 16.56 -18.46 29.46
C GLY A 419 17.03 -18.29 30.91
N ASN A 420 16.73 -19.33 31.70
CA ASN A 420 17.33 -19.70 32.98
C ASN A 420 17.44 -18.62 34.06
N GLN A 421 16.32 -18.03 34.47
CA GLN A 421 15.89 -17.86 35.88
C GLN A 421 14.56 -17.08 35.86
N GLY A 422 13.47 -17.73 36.25
CA GLY A 422 12.10 -17.30 35.99
C GLY A 422 11.70 -15.97 36.63
N THR A 423 11.21 -15.05 35.82
CA THR A 423 10.24 -13.99 36.19
C THR A 423 9.48 -13.59 34.93
N CYS A 424 8.14 -13.57 34.99
CA CYS A 424 7.26 -13.25 33.88
C CYS A 424 6.61 -11.88 34.14
N LEU A 425 6.73 -10.92 33.22
CA LEU A 425 6.12 -9.60 33.34
C LEU A 425 4.89 -9.53 32.44
N VAL A 426 3.68 -9.47 33.01
CA VAL A 426 2.43 -9.36 32.25
C VAL A 426 1.91 -7.93 32.33
N LEU A 427 1.88 -7.22 31.19
CA LEU A 427 1.22 -5.91 31.07
C LEU A 427 -0.23 -6.11 30.61
N LEU A 428 -1.18 -6.00 31.53
CA LEU A 428 -2.61 -5.93 31.20
C LEU A 428 -3.02 -4.47 31.03
N ARG A 429 -3.58 -4.10 29.86
CA ARG A 429 -4.27 -2.82 29.70
C ARG A 429 -5.74 -2.99 30.09
N SER A 430 -6.14 -2.40 31.21
CA SER A 430 -7.54 -2.18 31.57
C SER A 430 -8.11 -0.99 30.77
N SER A 431 -9.31 -1.15 30.23
CA SER A 431 -10.08 -0.12 29.53
C SER A 431 -10.48 1.03 30.45
N MET A 432 -10.37 2.25 29.92
CA MET A 432 -10.94 3.55 30.35
C MET A 432 -11.35 3.79 31.82
N ASP A 433 -10.89 4.95 32.28
CA ASP A 433 -11.30 5.73 33.45
C ASP A 433 -10.73 5.35 34.82
N GLN A 434 -9.88 6.27 35.32
CA GLN A 434 -9.33 6.39 36.68
C GLN A 434 -8.23 5.39 37.09
N PHE A 435 -6.97 5.84 37.18
CA PHE A 435 -6.21 5.98 38.44
C PHE A 435 -4.72 6.29 38.21
N ARG A 436 -4.16 7.04 39.17
CA ARG A 436 -2.76 7.49 39.30
C ARG A 436 -1.96 6.48 40.13
N SER A 437 -1.32 5.48 39.52
CA SER A 437 -0.13 4.75 40.02
C SER A 437 0.08 3.48 39.18
N LEU A 438 1.33 3.18 38.78
CA LEU A 438 1.70 1.85 38.29
C LEU A 438 1.93 0.94 39.50
N ASP A 439 1.05 -0.04 39.73
CA ASP A 439 1.32 -1.13 40.68
C ASP A 439 1.90 -2.33 39.92
N PHE A 440 3.08 -2.77 40.34
CA PHE A 440 3.74 -3.98 39.84
C PHE A 440 3.27 -5.19 40.68
N VAL A 441 2.72 -6.21 40.04
CA VAL A 441 2.38 -7.48 40.72
C VAL A 441 3.42 -8.54 40.33
N VAL A 442 4.18 -9.03 41.32
CA VAL A 442 5.13 -10.14 41.18
C VAL A 442 4.47 -11.41 41.72
N VAL A 443 4.30 -12.45 40.89
CA VAL A 443 3.79 -13.77 41.34
C VAL A 443 4.95 -14.78 41.34
N PRO A 444 5.28 -15.44 42.48
CA PRO A 444 6.31 -16.48 42.52
C PRO A 444 5.79 -17.82 41.99
N TYR A 445 6.66 -18.55 41.29
CA TYR A 445 6.39 -19.81 40.61
C TYR A 445 6.38 -21.00 41.59
N ALA A 446 5.27 -21.19 42.31
CA ALA A 446 5.00 -22.42 43.06
C ALA A 446 3.50 -22.55 43.38
N SER A 447 2.66 -22.83 42.37
CA SER A 447 1.29 -23.37 42.53
C SER A 447 0.50 -23.41 41.20
N VAL A 448 1.06 -24.00 40.14
CA VAL A 448 0.23 -24.45 39.00
C VAL A 448 0.83 -25.74 38.41
N GLU A 449 0.91 -26.79 39.22
CA GLU A 449 0.87 -28.16 38.70
C GLU A 449 -0.56 -28.66 38.88
N GLY A 450 -1.22 -28.98 37.75
CA GLY A 450 -2.55 -29.59 37.73
C GLY A 450 -3.59 -28.74 37.01
N VAL A 451 -4.41 -29.42 36.20
CA VAL A 451 -5.45 -28.92 35.27
C VAL A 451 -4.84 -28.48 33.93
N GLY A 452 -4.70 -29.35 32.92
CA GLY A 452 -5.75 -30.23 32.39
C GLY A 452 -6.41 -29.53 31.20
N THR A 453 -6.16 -30.05 30.00
CA THR A 453 -6.82 -29.69 28.73
C THR A 453 -8.30 -29.37 28.91
N PHE A 454 -8.70 -28.12 28.67
CA PHE A 454 -10.09 -27.75 28.45
C PHE A 454 -10.19 -26.75 27.29
N ALA A 455 -10.76 -27.24 26.19
CA ALA A 455 -11.36 -26.40 25.17
C ALA A 455 -12.73 -25.90 25.65
N PRO A 456 -13.16 -24.70 25.23
CA PRO A 456 -14.56 -24.38 25.02
C PRO A 456 -14.77 -23.97 23.55
N ARG A 457 -15.40 -24.77 22.70
CA ARG A 457 -16.85 -24.80 22.42
C ARG A 457 -17.50 -23.41 22.36
N TYR A 458 -17.63 -22.88 21.14
CA TYR A 458 -18.86 -22.24 20.64
C TYR A 458 -19.00 -22.55 19.15
N LEU A 459 -19.77 -23.59 18.86
CA LEU A 459 -20.43 -23.81 17.58
C LEU A 459 -21.87 -24.18 17.98
N ASN A 460 -22.80 -23.27 17.70
CA ASN A 460 -24.21 -23.64 17.66
C ASN A 460 -24.41 -24.53 16.43
N ASP A 461 -25.10 -25.63 16.66
CA ASP A 461 -25.62 -26.58 15.69
C ASP A 461 -26.48 -25.89 14.61
N GLU A 462 -26.36 -26.33 13.36
CA GLU A 462 -27.38 -27.15 12.70
C GLU A 462 -26.96 -27.54 11.26
N LEU A 463 -26.70 -28.85 11.09
CA LEU A 463 -27.27 -29.74 10.07
C LEU A 463 -27.28 -29.30 8.58
N ILE A 464 -26.48 -29.97 7.74
CA ILE A 464 -26.91 -31.03 6.79
C ILE A 464 -25.73 -31.48 5.88
N GLY A 465 -25.37 -32.76 5.98
CA GLY A 465 -25.39 -33.69 4.84
C GLY A 465 -24.33 -33.60 3.74
N THR A 466 -23.18 -34.24 3.99
CA THR A 466 -22.54 -35.28 3.15
C THR A 466 -22.38 -35.12 1.61
N SER A 467 -21.09 -35.18 1.23
CA SER A 467 -20.49 -35.91 0.09
C SER A 467 -20.77 -35.48 -1.35
N ASN A 468 -19.74 -34.99 -2.07
CA ASN A 468 -18.88 -35.86 -2.89
C ASN A 468 -17.65 -35.14 -3.47
N LYS A 469 -16.55 -35.91 -3.50
CA LYS A 469 -15.30 -35.88 -4.26
C LYS A 469 -15.19 -34.92 -5.46
N ASP A 470 -14.06 -34.21 -5.58
CA ASP A 470 -12.96 -34.65 -6.46
C ASP A 470 -11.72 -33.74 -6.34
N HIS A 471 -10.56 -34.40 -6.18
CA HIS A 471 -9.23 -33.81 -6.29
C HIS A 471 -8.85 -33.67 -7.76
N HIS A 472 -8.42 -32.48 -8.18
CA HIS A 472 -7.41 -32.36 -9.23
C HIS A 472 -6.39 -31.25 -8.93
N LYS A 473 -5.12 -31.67 -8.94
CA LYS A 473 -3.88 -30.91 -8.78
C LYS A 473 -3.73 -29.84 -9.86
N HIS A 474 -3.25 -28.65 -9.50
CA HIS A 474 -2.34 -27.88 -10.35
C HIS A 474 -1.31 -27.12 -9.51
N SER A 475 -0.05 -27.45 -9.80
CA SER A 475 1.19 -26.82 -9.35
C SER A 475 1.40 -25.45 -10.01
N TYR A 476 1.78 -24.43 -9.24
CA TYR A 476 2.33 -23.18 -9.77
C TYR A 476 3.79 -23.02 -9.31
N SER A 477 4.68 -22.93 -10.29
CA SER A 477 6.09 -22.58 -10.17
C SER A 477 6.25 -21.05 -10.19
N TYR A 478 6.99 -20.48 -9.24
CA TYR A 478 7.39 -19.07 -9.23
C TYR A 478 8.77 -18.87 -9.90
N PRO A 479 9.00 -17.81 -10.71
CA PRO A 479 10.30 -17.48 -11.27
C PRO A 479 11.20 -16.72 -10.26
N GLN A 480 12.52 -16.85 -10.42
CA GLN A 480 13.54 -16.61 -9.39
C GLN A 480 14.40 -15.33 -9.58
N ASP A 481 13.99 -14.34 -10.38
CA ASP A 481 14.91 -13.28 -10.88
C ASP A 481 14.78 -11.87 -10.27
N GLU A 482 14.11 -11.69 -9.12
CA GLU A 482 13.87 -10.33 -8.55
C GLU A 482 14.96 -9.77 -7.61
N PHE A 483 16.07 -10.46 -7.36
CA PHE A 483 16.99 -10.09 -6.27
C PHE A 483 18.23 -9.24 -6.61
N MET A 484 18.42 -8.82 -7.88
CA MET A 484 19.72 -8.26 -8.31
C MET A 484 19.80 -6.73 -8.43
N TRP A 485 18.73 -5.98 -8.17
CA TRP A 485 18.73 -4.52 -8.36
C TRP A 485 19.07 -3.68 -7.10
N ASP A 486 18.98 -4.26 -5.90
CA ASP A 486 19.13 -3.52 -4.65
C ASP A 486 20.56 -3.47 -4.07
N LEU A 487 21.50 -4.28 -4.55
CA LEU A 487 22.84 -4.35 -3.97
C LEU A 487 23.72 -3.12 -4.25
N LYS A 488 23.47 -2.41 -5.35
CA LYS A 488 24.30 -1.25 -5.76
C LYS A 488 24.04 0.00 -4.92
N HIS A 489 22.83 0.14 -4.35
CA HIS A 489 22.45 1.24 -3.46
C HIS A 489 22.85 0.95 -2.00
N ALA A 490 22.75 -0.31 -1.57
CA ALA A 490 23.18 -0.74 -0.23
C ALA A 490 24.71 -0.56 -0.01
N MET A 491 25.54 -0.72 -1.04
CA MET A 491 26.99 -0.53 -0.92
C MET A 491 27.42 0.94 -0.78
N LYS A 492 26.70 1.90 -1.38
CA LYS A 492 26.96 3.35 -1.19
C LYS A 492 26.61 3.83 0.21
N LEU A 493 25.59 3.23 0.85
CA LEU A 493 25.20 3.55 2.23
C LEU A 493 26.27 3.09 3.24
N LYS A 494 26.94 1.97 2.97
CA LYS A 494 27.99 1.40 3.85
C LYS A 494 29.26 2.27 3.87
N THR A 495 29.59 2.95 2.78
CA THR A 495 30.76 3.85 2.70
C THR A 495 30.51 5.21 3.36
N LEU A 496 29.25 5.67 3.41
CA LEU A 496 28.86 6.88 4.13
C LEU A 496 28.80 6.64 5.65
N LEU A 497 28.34 5.47 6.09
CA LEU A 497 28.22 5.12 7.52
C LEU A 497 29.56 4.77 8.20
N SER A 498 30.64 4.47 7.45
CA SER A 498 31.97 4.31 8.05
C SER A 498 32.67 5.62 8.38
N ALA A 499 32.16 6.77 7.91
CA ALA A 499 32.73 8.08 8.16
C ALA A 499 32.14 8.79 9.40
N CYS A 500 31.00 8.31 9.92
CA CYS A 500 30.31 8.90 11.08
C CYS A 500 30.59 8.18 12.41
N GLY A 501 31.68 7.42 12.49
CA GLY A 501 32.11 6.81 13.75
C GLY A 501 32.95 7.78 14.57
N ASN A 502 32.29 8.65 15.34
CA ASN A 502 32.72 9.15 16.66
C ASN A 502 31.56 9.86 17.35
#